data_AF-A0A3C1PED0-F1
#
_entry.id   AF-A0A3C1PED0-F1
#
_cell.length_a   1.000
_cell.length_b   1.000
_cell.length_c   1.000
_cell.angle_alpha   90.00
_cell.angle_beta   90.00
_cell.angle_gamma   90.00
#
_symmetry.space_group_name_H-M   'P 1'
#
loop_
_entity.id
_entity.type
_entity.pdbx_description
1 polymer ?
#
loop_
_entity_poly.entity_id
_entity_poly.type
_entity_poly.pdbx_seq_one_letter_code
_entity_poly.pdbx_strand_id
1 'polypeptide(L)' 'MGYSTALNNQGVSAYVADLQLHMTLQARNLVPNLTIARDSREQMLQQTQADLEKFVSRQTL' A
#
# COMPACT_ATOMS: atom_id res chain seq x y z
N MET A 1 7.96 -20.79 -28.58
CA MET A 1 8.21 -19.42 -28.08
C MET A 1 7.17 -19.06 -27.01
N GLY A 2 7.38 -19.43 -25.75
CA GLY A 2 6.45 -19.09 -24.64
C GLY A 2 7.13 -18.52 -23.39
N TYR A 3 8.47 -18.52 -23.35
CA TYR A 3 9.24 -18.11 -22.18
C TYR A 3 9.42 -16.58 -22.07
N SER A 4 9.42 -15.86 -23.19
CA SER A 4 9.65 -14.40 -23.24
C SER A 4 8.51 -13.59 -22.64
N THR A 5 7.25 -14.02 -22.80
CA THR A 5 6.08 -13.35 -22.18
C THR A 5 6.00 -13.58 -20.68
N ALA A 6 6.37 -14.77 -20.20
CA ALA A 6 6.40 -15.09 -18.78
C ALA A 6 7.50 -14.33 -18.01
N LEU A 7 8.67 -14.09 -18.62
CA LEU A 7 9.72 -13.27 -18.02
C LEU A 7 9.31 -11.79 -17.93
N ASN A 8 8.67 -11.26 -18.99
CA ASN A 8 8.16 -9.89 -18.98
C ASN A 8 7.08 -9.70 -17.92
N ASN A 9 6.19 -10.67 -17.74
CA ASN A 9 5.13 -10.58 -16.73
C ASN A 9 5.68 -10.62 -15.30
N GLN A 10 6.72 -11.41 -15.05
CA GLN A 10 7.41 -11.42 -13.75
C GLN A 10 8.10 -10.09 -13.45
N GLY A 11 8.78 -9.49 -14.45
CA GLY A 11 9.40 -8.18 -14.30
C GLY A 11 8.39 -7.06 -14.06
N VAL A 12 7.26 -7.06 -14.78
CA VAL A 12 6.17 -6.10 -14.57
C VAL A 12 5.52 -6.31 -13.19
N SER A 13 5.27 -7.55 -12.79
CA SER A 13 4.69 -7.86 -11.48
C SER A 13 5.59 -7.39 -10.33
N ALA A 14 6.90 -7.63 -10.42
CA ALA A 14 7.86 -7.17 -9.41
C ALA A 14 7.90 -5.64 -9.35
N TYR A 15 7.97 -4.97 -10.50
CA TYR A 15 7.93 -3.51 -10.57
C TYR A 15 6.65 -2.91 -9.98
N VAL A 16 5.49 -3.51 -10.28
CA VAL A 16 4.20 -3.06 -9.74
C VAL A 16 4.15 -3.26 -8.22
N ALA A 17 4.68 -4.38 -7.71
CA ALA A 17 4.74 -4.62 -6.26
C ALA A 17 5.60 -3.56 -5.54
N ASP A 18 6.78 -3.26 -6.09
CA ASP A 18 7.67 -2.21 -5.57
C ASP A 18 7.01 -0.83 -5.61
N LEU A 19 6.38 -0.49 -6.75
CA LEU A 19 5.66 0.76 -6.90
C LEU A 19 4.50 0.87 -5.91
N GLN A 20 3.73 -0.20 -5.72
CA GLN A 20 2.63 -0.25 -4.75
C GLN A 20 3.12 -0.04 -3.32
N LEU A 21 4.26 -0.64 -2.94
CA LEU A 21 4.88 -0.41 -1.65
C LEU A 21 5.32 1.04 -1.49
N HIS A 22 6.01 1.58 -2.49
CA HIS A 22 6.47 2.97 -2.49
C HIS A 22 5.30 3.96 -2.34
N MET A 23 4.24 3.78 -3.12
CA MET A 23 3.04 4.63 -3.10
C MET A 23 2.31 4.52 -1.76
N THR A 24 2.22 3.33 -1.17
CA THR A 24 1.61 3.15 0.15
C THR A 24 2.39 3.88 1.24
N LEU A 25 3.72 3.77 1.22
CA LEU A 25 4.59 4.50 2.15
C LEU A 25 4.49 6.01 1.95
N GLN A 26 4.36 6.48 0.72
CA GLN A 26 4.12 7.89 0.42
C GLN A 26 2.76 8.36 0.94
N ALA A 27 1.70 7.59 0.70
CA ALA A 27 0.34 7.89 1.16
C ALA A 27 0.24 7.96 2.68
N ARG A 28 0.99 7.10 3.41
CA ARG A 28 1.06 7.14 4.87
C ARG A 28 1.50 8.51 5.40
N ASN A 29 2.37 9.23 4.69
CA ASN A 29 2.80 10.58 5.10
C ASN A 29 1.71 11.65 4.94
N LEU A 30 0.63 11.35 4.20
CA LEU A 30 -0.49 12.26 3.97
C LEU A 30 -1.66 12.01 4.92
N VAL A 31 -1.66 10.90 5.66
CA VAL A 31 -2.70 10.56 6.62
C VAL A 31 -2.24 10.97 8.02
N PRO A 32 -3.03 11.79 8.75
CA PRO A 32 -2.69 12.17 10.11
C PRO A 32 -2.71 10.94 11.03
N ASN A 33 -1.78 10.87 11.98
CA ASN A 33 -1.75 9.79 12.96
C ASN A 33 -2.83 10.04 14.03
N LEU A 34 -3.96 9.33 13.91
CA LEU A 34 -5.12 9.46 14.79
C LEU A 34 -5.26 8.22 15.69
N THR A 35 -5.05 8.42 16.99
CA THR A 35 -5.25 7.36 17.99
C THR A 35 -6.69 7.27 18.50
N ILE A 36 -7.44 8.38 18.47
CA ILE A 36 -8.84 8.43 18.89
C ILE A 36 -9.62 9.23 17.85
N ALA A 37 -10.68 8.64 17.30
CA ALA A 37 -11.59 9.32 16.39
C ALA A 37 -12.81 9.89 17.13
N ARG A 38 -13.04 11.20 16.97
CA ARG A 38 -14.09 11.97 17.67
C ARG A 38 -15.34 12.19 16.82
N ASP A 39 -15.18 12.15 15.50
CA ASP A 39 -16.26 12.30 14.53
C ASP A 39 -16.11 11.33 13.35
N SER A 40 -17.11 11.32 12.47
CA SER A 40 -17.15 10.40 11.33
C SER A 40 -16.04 10.62 10.31
N ARG A 41 -15.51 11.84 10.16
CA ARG A 41 -14.37 12.10 9.27
C ARG A 41 -13.09 11.53 9.87
N GLU A 42 -12.88 11.73 11.18
CA GLU A 42 -11.74 11.16 11.89
C GLU A 42 -11.79 9.62 11.89
N GLN A 43 -12.98 9.01 11.99
CA GLN A 43 -13.13 7.55 11.85
C GLN A 43 -12.70 7.07 10.46
N MET A 44 -13.06 7.79 9.40
CA MET A 44 -12.65 7.45 8.04
C MET A 44 -11.13 7.61 7.83
N LEU A 45 -10.53 8.65 8.41
CA LEU A 45 -9.07 8.86 8.37
C LEU A 45 -8.33 7.79 9.17
N GLN A 46 -8.82 7.42 10.35
CA GLN A 46 -8.27 6.34 11.16
C GLN A 46 -8.36 4.98 10.45
N GLN A 47 -9.48 4.70 9.77
CA GLN A 47 -9.62 3.51 8.95
C GLN A 47 -8.60 3.50 7.79
N THR A 48 -8.44 4.65 7.12
CA THR A 48 -7.44 4.81 6.05
C THR A 48 -6.02 4.57 6.57
N GLN A 49 -5.68 5.09 7.75
CA GLN A 49 -4.40 4.81 8.41
C GLN A 49 -4.19 3.31 8.64
N ALA A 50 -5.16 2.63 9.24
CA ALA A 50 -5.07 1.21 9.55
C ALA A 50 -4.93 0.34 8.28
N ASP A 51 -5.60 0.72 7.19
CA ASP A 51 -5.52 -0.03 5.92
C ASP A 51 -4.15 0.13 5.25
N LEU A 52 -3.56 1.33 5.29
CA LEU A 52 -2.19 1.56 4.82
C LEU A 52 -1.18 0.75 5.64
N GLU A 53 -1.31 0.76 6.98
CA GLU A 53 -0.42 -0.01 7.86
C GLU A 53 -0.50 -1.52 7.61
N LYS A 54 -1.71 -2.05 7.38
CA LYS A 54 -1.92 -3.45 6.99
C LYS A 54 -1.28 -3.77 5.64
N PHE A 55 -1.39 -2.87 4.66
CA PHE A 55 -0.83 -3.09 3.33
C PHE A 55 0.70 -3.17 3.38
N VAL A 56 1.36 -2.22 4.06
CA VAL A 56 2.82 -2.23 4.25
C VAL A 56 3.27 -3.49 4.99
N SER A 57 2.56 -3.89 6.05
CA SER A 57 2.92 -5.08 6.84
C SER A 57 2.87 -6.38 6.04
N ARG A 58 2.00 -6.46 5.01
CA ARG A 58 1.86 -7.64 4.15
C ARG A 58 2.88 -7.70 3.02
N GLN A 59 3.43 -6.55 2.61
CA GLN A 59 4.45 -6.47 1.56
C GLN A 59 5.88 -6.62 2.09
N THR A 60 6.07 -6.47 3.40
CA THR A 60 7.38 -6.57 4.07
C THR A 60 7.67 -7.96 4.66
N LEU A 61 6.71 -8.90 4.58
CA LEU A 61 6.84 -10.32 4.92
C LEU A 61 7.12 -11.15 3.68
#